data_AF-A0A8T5S964-F1
#
_entry.id   AF-A0A8T5S964-F1
#
_cell.length_a   1.000
_cell.length_b   1.000
_cell.length_c   1.000
_cell.angle_alpha   90.00
_cell.angle_beta   90.00
_cell.angle_gamma   90.00
#
_symmetry.space_group_name_H-M   'P 1'
#
loop_
_entity.id
_entity.type
_entity.pdbx_description
1 polymer ?
#
loop_
_entity_poly.entity_id
_entity_poly.type
_entity_poly.pdbx_seq_one_letter_code
_entity_poly.pdbx_strand_id
1 'polypeptide(L)' 'MIDEKINRYKQEIDLAKSLSSLKHADRDYYENLIIRFEKILRFYEDLKIWREYGKSE' A
#
# COMPACT_ATOMS: atom_id res chain seq x y z
N MET A 1 -12.07 7.00 -5.59
CA MET A 1 -12.22 5.76 -4.78
C MET A 1 -11.07 4.77 -4.93
N ILE A 2 -10.87 4.02 -6.03
CA ILE A 2 -9.75 3.04 -6.13
C ILE A 2 -8.39 3.76 -6.22
N ASP A 3 -8.25 4.77 -7.08
CA ASP A 3 -7.01 5.54 -7.20
C ASP A 3 -6.62 6.26 -5.89
N GLU A 4 -7.61 6.77 -5.16
CA GLU A 4 -7.39 7.37 -3.83
C GLU A 4 -6.87 6.34 -2.83
N LYS A 5 -7.38 5.09 -2.88
CA LYS A 5 -6.89 4.00 -2.02
C LYS A 5 -5.45 3.62 -2.39
N ILE A 6 -5.14 3.50 -3.68
CA ILE A 6 -3.77 3.25 -4.17
C ILE A 6 -2.82 4.34 -3.66
N ASN A 7 -3.18 5.62 -3.87
CA ASN A 7 -2.36 6.75 -3.42
C ASN A 7 -2.18 6.75 -1.90
N ARG A 8 -3.24 6.47 -1.14
CA ARG A 8 -3.15 6.36 0.31
C ARG A 8 -2.18 5.27 0.74
N TYR A 9 -2.30 4.04 0.22
CA TYR A 9 -1.41 2.96 0.65
C TYR A 9 0.06 3.20 0.24
N LYS A 10 0.32 3.90 -0.86
CA LYS A 10 1.68 4.37 -1.18
C LYS A 10 2.22 5.31 -0.09
N GLN A 11 1.44 6.29 0.32
CA GLN A 11 1.80 7.22 1.41
C GLN A 11 2.01 6.50 2.75
N GLU A 12 1.15 5.54 3.09
CA GLU A 12 1.26 4.76 4.33
C GLU A 12 2.51 3.87 4.34
N ILE A 13 2.90 3.30 3.19
CA ILE A 13 4.15 2.56 3.03
C ILE A 13 5.36 3.48 3.23
N ASP A 14 5.37 4.66 2.59
CA ASP A 14 6.48 5.61 2.69
C ASP A 14 6.62 6.15 4.13
N LEU A 15 5.50 6.39 4.79
CA LEU A 15 5.46 6.77 6.20
C LEU A 15 6.00 5.65 7.09
N ALA A 16 5.55 4.40 6.89
CA ALA A 16 6.03 3.26 7.67
C ALA A 16 7.54 3.01 7.48
N LYS A 17 8.07 3.16 6.27
CA LYS A 17 9.51 3.10 5.97
C LYS A 17 10.28 4.22 6.67
N SER A 18 9.71 5.43 6.70
CA SER A 18 10.33 6.57 7.39
C SER A 18 10.38 6.34 8.90
N LEU A 19 9.28 5.86 9.47
CA LEU A 19 9.18 5.56 10.90
C LEU A 19 10.07 4.38 11.32
N SER A 20 10.22 3.35 10.49
CA SER A 20 11.09 2.19 10.79
C SER A 20 12.57 2.56 10.88
N SER A 21 12.97 3.67 10.26
CA SER A 21 14.35 4.18 10.31
C SER A 21 14.73 4.87 11.62
N LEU A 22 13.74 5.19 12.48
CA LEU A 22 13.99 5.88 13.75
C LEU A 22 14.71 4.97 14.76
N LYS A 23 15.60 5.56 15.57
CA LYS A 23 16.46 4.85 16.53
C LYS A 23 15.71 3.96 17.54
N HIS A 24 14.47 4.31 17.86
CA HIS A 24 13.63 3.61 18.84
C HIS A 24 12.41 2.93 18.20
N ALA A 25 12.43 2.76 16.87
CA ALA A 25 11.37 2.09 16.17
C ALA A 25 11.40 0.57 16.43
N ASP A 26 10.23 -0.01 16.64
CA ASP A 26 10.04 -1.46 16.56
C ASP A 26 10.10 -1.88 15.09
N ARG A 27 11.28 -2.32 14.66
CA ARG A 27 11.54 -2.66 13.25
C ARG A 27 10.66 -3.81 12.78
N ASP A 28 10.50 -4.85 13.60
CA ASP A 28 9.69 -6.02 13.25
C ASP A 28 8.22 -5.63 13.06
N TYR A 29 7.71 -4.73 13.91
CA TYR A 29 6.37 -4.17 13.73
C TYR A 29 6.24 -3.44 12.38
N TYR A 30 7.16 -2.54 12.06
CA TYR A 30 7.07 -1.75 10.83
C TYR A 30 7.30 -2.59 9.56
N GLU A 31 8.19 -3.59 9.59
CA GLU A 31 8.36 -4.53 8.47
C GLU A 31 7.06 -5.31 8.20
N ASN A 32 6.43 -5.83 9.25
CA ASN A 32 5.14 -6.50 9.13
C ASN A 32 4.04 -5.57 8.64
N LEU A 33 4.06 -4.29 9.07
CA LEU A 33 3.10 -3.28 8.63
C LEU A 33 3.27 -2.95 7.15
N ILE A 34 4.52 -2.76 6.68
CA ILE A 34 4.85 -2.50 5.27
C ILE A 34 4.36 -3.67 4.40
N ILE A 35 4.67 -4.91 4.78
CA ILE A 35 4.23 -6.11 4.04
C ILE A 35 2.69 -6.15 3.92
N ARG A 36 1.96 -5.78 4.97
CA ARG A 36 0.49 -5.71 4.93
C ARG A 36 0.01 -4.63 3.96
N PHE A 37 0.59 -3.43 4.03
CA PHE A 37 0.22 -2.35 3.11
C PHE A 37 0.55 -2.67 1.65
N GLU A 38 1.67 -3.34 1.37
CA GLU A 38 2.03 -3.79 0.02
C GLU A 38 1.02 -4.80 -0.55
N LYS A 39 0.56 -5.76 0.28
CA LYS A 39 -0.48 -6.71 -0.12
C LYS A 39 -1.80 -6.01 -0.44
N ILE A 40 -2.19 -5.03 0.37
CA ILE A 40 -3.42 -4.26 0.15
C ILE A 40 -3.28 -3.36 -1.08
N LEU A 41 -2.13 -2.72 -1.28
CA LEU A 41 -1.84 -1.92 -2.46
C LEU A 41 -2.00 -2.74 -3.73
N ARG A 42 -1.38 -3.93 -3.77
CA ARG A 42 -1.50 -4.86 -4.92
C ARG A 42 -2.96 -5.22 -5.21
N PHE A 43 -3.75 -5.52 -4.18
CA PHE A 43 -5.18 -5.78 -4.35
C PHE A 43 -5.91 -4.63 -5.05
N TYR A 44 -5.65 -3.37 -4.66
CA TYR A 44 -6.29 -2.22 -5.30
C TYR A 44 -5.77 -1.95 -6.71
N GLU A 45 -4.49 -2.20 -6.99
CA GLU A 45 -3.91 -2.12 -8.33
C GLU A 45 -4.54 -3.16 -9.26
N ASP A 46 -4.65 -4.41 -8.81
CA ASP A 46 -5.34 -5.48 -9.55
C ASP A 46 -6.80 -5.11 -9.78
N LEU A 47 -7.51 -4.64 -8.75
CA LEU A 47 -8.92 -4.22 -8.87
C LEU A 47 -9.10 -3.07 -9.88
N LYS A 48 -8.13 -2.15 -9.96
CA LYS A 48 -8.14 -1.07 -10.95
C LYS A 48 -8.06 -1.64 -12.37
N ILE A 49 -7.10 -2.54 -12.61
CA ILE A 49 -6.91 -3.21 -13.89
C ILE A 49 -8.20 -3.95 -14.31
N TRP A 50 -8.78 -4.74 -13.40
CA TRP A 50 -10.05 -5.43 -13.65
C TRP A 50 -11.19 -4.49 -14.05
N ARG A 51 -11.30 -3.34 -13.39
CA ARG A 51 -12.32 -2.33 -13.71
C ARG A 51 -12.11 -1.69 -15.08
N GLU A 52 -10.87 -1.54 -15.53
CA GLU A 52 -10.54 -0.99 -16.85
C GLU A 52 -10.85 -1.99 -17.96
N TYR A 53 -10.57 -3.28 -17.74
CA TYR A 53 -10.97 -4.34 -18.67
C TYR A 53 -12.49 -4.40 -18.86
N GLY A 54 -13.27 -4.36 -17.78
CA GLY A 54 -14.75 -4.41 -17.87
C GLY A 54 -15.41 -3.15 -18.46
N LYS A 55 -14.65 -2.11 -18.81
CA LYS A 55 -15.14 -0.93 -19.55
C LYS A 55 -14.83 -0.99 -21.05
N SER A 56 -14.07 -1.98 -21.48
CA SER A 56 -13.60 -2.15 -22.86
C SER A 56 -14.48 -3.11 -23.68
N GLU A 57 -15.56 -3.62 -23.08
CA GLU A 57 -16.67 -4.37 -23.69
C GLU A 57 -17.95 -3.51 -23.70
#